data_AF-A0A952K4W7-F1
#
_entry.id   AF-A0A952K4W7-F1
#
_cell.length_a   1.000
_cell.length_b   1.000
_cell.length_c   1.000
_cell.angle_alpha   90.00
_cell.angle_beta   90.00
_cell.angle_gamma   90.00
#
_symmetry.space_group_name_H-M   'P 1'
#
loop_
_entity.id
_entity.type
_entity.pdbx_description
1 polymer ?
#
loop_
_entity_poly.entity_id
_entity_poly.type
_entity_poly.pdbx_seq_one_letter_code
_entity_poly.pdbx_strand_id
1 'polypeptide(L)'
;MRSIVAVLAAMLTVGSLGVAAPAAADDPGECNYPSCTPGIVPGVVLGSYCDNPTYYSFGVTSWGRLVFCGSPRRYEPRWFRSPEMHGVKNESDLCPALDGEVAQAPDGLFLTCVASNGASRWERGDL
;
A
#
# COMPACT_ATOMS: atom_id res chain seq x y z
N MET A 1 -4.23 58.64 -43.16
CA MET A 1 -5.31 57.65 -43.31
C MET A 1 -4.73 56.36 -43.88
N ARG A 2 -5.03 55.21 -43.22
CA ARG A 2 -4.75 53.80 -43.59
C ARG A 2 -3.31 53.35 -43.26
N SER A 3 -2.98 52.91 -42.04
CA SER A 3 -3.32 51.63 -41.37
C SER A 3 -3.10 50.39 -42.24
N ILE A 4 -1.96 49.70 -42.07
CA ILE A 4 -1.87 48.24 -42.21
C ILE A 4 -1.00 47.70 -41.08
N VAL A 5 -1.68 47.06 -40.13
CA VAL A 5 -1.17 46.21 -39.08
C VAL A 5 -0.89 44.84 -39.70
N ALA A 6 0.26 44.23 -39.39
CA ALA A 6 0.44 42.79 -39.57
C ALA A 6 1.25 42.25 -38.38
N VAL A 7 0.51 41.90 -37.31
CA VAL A 7 0.98 41.12 -36.18
C VAL A 7 1.08 39.66 -36.64
N LEU A 8 2.26 39.06 -36.53
CA LEU A 8 2.47 37.61 -36.65
C LEU A 8 3.31 37.16 -35.46
N ALA A 9 2.65 37.05 -34.30
CA ALA A 9 3.19 36.37 -33.13
C ALA A 9 2.72 34.90 -33.18
N ALA A 10 3.50 34.03 -33.80
CA ALA A 10 3.31 32.59 -33.70
C ALA A 10 3.98 32.12 -32.39
N MET A 11 3.21 32.06 -31.31
CA MET A 11 3.64 31.42 -30.07
C MET A 11 3.58 29.91 -30.26
N LEU A 12 4.74 29.27 -30.38
CA LEU A 12 4.88 27.81 -30.32
C LEU A 12 4.79 27.37 -28.86
N THR A 13 3.62 26.96 -28.41
CA THR A 13 3.45 26.24 -27.14
C THR A 13 3.85 24.78 -27.34
N VAL A 14 5.14 24.48 -27.16
CA VAL A 14 5.61 23.10 -27.06
C VAL A 14 5.06 22.52 -25.76
N GLY A 15 4.05 21.65 -25.90
CA GLY A 15 3.49 20.88 -24.80
C GLY A 15 4.57 20.02 -24.17
N SER A 16 4.88 20.30 -22.92
CA SER A 16 5.64 19.42 -22.04
C SER A 16 4.79 18.18 -21.76
N LEU A 17 4.92 17.18 -22.62
CA LEU A 17 4.54 15.81 -22.28
C LEU A 17 5.39 15.40 -21.08
N GLY A 18 4.80 15.49 -19.89
CA GLY A 18 5.39 14.97 -18.66
C GLY A 18 5.62 13.47 -18.84
N VAL A 19 6.89 13.10 -19.05
CA VAL A 19 7.33 11.72 -19.00
C VAL A 19 7.10 11.27 -17.56
N ALA A 20 6.10 10.41 -17.33
CA ALA A 20 5.99 9.70 -16.07
C ALA A 20 7.30 8.94 -15.89
N ALA A 21 8.04 9.23 -14.80
CA ALA A 21 9.26 8.51 -14.51
C ALA A 21 8.95 7.01 -14.46
N PRO A 22 9.78 6.15 -15.08
CA PRO A 22 9.61 4.71 -14.93
C PRO A 22 9.62 4.40 -13.44
N ALA A 23 8.58 3.71 -12.95
CA ALA A 23 8.62 3.11 -11.63
C ALA A 23 9.87 2.23 -11.60
N ALA A 24 10.84 2.58 -10.76
CA ALA A 24 11.97 1.72 -10.50
C ALA A 24 11.39 0.41 -9.95
N ALA A 25 11.54 -0.68 -10.69
CA ALA A 25 11.40 -2.00 -10.09
C ALA A 25 12.56 -2.09 -9.09
N ASP A 26 12.23 -2.09 -7.80
CA ASP A 26 13.19 -2.40 -6.76
C ASP A 26 13.87 -3.74 -7.12
N ASP A 27 15.18 -3.81 -6.85
CA ASP A 27 16.02 -5.02 -6.89
C ASP A 27 15.21 -6.26 -6.41
N PRO A 28 15.47 -7.51 -6.85
CA PRO A 28 14.82 -8.72 -6.30
C PRO A 28 15.15 -8.97 -4.81
N GLY A 29 15.59 -7.94 -4.10
CA GLY A 29 15.76 -7.88 -2.67
C GLY A 29 14.45 -7.96 -1.91
N GLU A 30 14.61 -8.03 -0.60
CA GLU A 30 13.54 -8.18 0.37
C GLU A 30 12.48 -7.06 0.22
N CYS A 31 11.23 -7.45 -0.03
CA CYS A 31 10.13 -6.51 -0.09
C CYS A 31 9.76 -6.04 1.33
N ASN A 32 10.11 -4.79 1.64
CA ASN A 32 9.90 -4.19 2.96
C ASN A 32 8.84 -3.08 2.99
N TYR A 33 8.17 -2.82 1.85
CA TYR A 33 7.26 -1.69 1.70
C TYR A 33 5.94 -2.10 1.03
N PRO A 34 4.84 -1.36 1.25
CA PRO A 34 3.58 -1.64 0.57
C PRO A 34 3.67 -1.60 -0.96
N SER A 35 4.53 -0.75 -1.52
CA SER A 35 4.68 -0.57 -2.97
C SER A 35 5.15 -1.82 -3.72
N CYS A 36 5.92 -2.70 -3.06
CA CYS A 36 6.38 -3.97 -3.62
C CYS A 36 5.51 -5.16 -3.20
N THR A 37 4.52 -4.95 -2.32
CA THR A 37 3.71 -6.04 -1.79
C THR A 37 2.67 -6.45 -2.84
N PRO A 38 2.57 -7.75 -3.19
CA PRO A 38 1.56 -8.21 -4.12
C PRO A 38 0.16 -8.18 -3.50
N GLY A 39 -0.86 -7.88 -4.32
CA GLY A 39 -2.26 -7.99 -3.92
C GLY A 39 -2.83 -6.79 -3.14
N ILE A 40 -2.11 -5.67 -3.04
CA ILE A 40 -2.64 -4.43 -2.46
C ILE A 40 -3.80 -3.90 -3.31
N VAL A 41 -5.02 -3.91 -2.76
CA VAL A 41 -6.24 -3.46 -3.44
C VAL A 41 -6.24 -1.93 -3.58
N PRO A 42 -6.32 -1.35 -4.80
CA PRO A 42 -6.36 0.10 -4.97
C PRO A 42 -7.78 0.68 -4.78
N GLY A 43 -7.86 1.97 -4.46
CA GLY A 43 -9.11 2.73 -4.46
C GLY A 43 -10.08 2.38 -3.33
N VAL A 44 -9.58 1.78 -2.24
CA VAL A 44 -10.39 1.37 -1.11
C VAL A 44 -11.00 2.56 -0.37
N VAL A 45 -12.26 2.42 0.07
CA VAL A 45 -12.94 3.41 0.92
C VAL A 45 -12.86 2.97 2.38
N LEU A 46 -12.31 3.84 3.23
CA LEU A 46 -12.20 3.55 4.67
C LEU A 46 -13.59 3.28 5.28
N GLY A 47 -13.74 2.17 5.99
CA GLY A 47 -14.98 1.74 6.64
C GLY A 47 -15.97 1.00 5.73
N SER A 48 -15.72 0.89 4.42
CA SER A 48 -16.53 0.05 3.54
C SER A 48 -16.31 -1.44 3.83
N TYR A 49 -17.23 -2.27 3.35
CA TYR A 49 -17.13 -3.72 3.48
C TYR A 49 -15.95 -4.30 2.66
N CYS A 50 -15.48 -5.46 3.08
CA CYS A 50 -14.48 -6.27 2.40
C CYS A 50 -14.74 -7.77 2.63
N ASP A 51 -14.20 -8.62 1.75
CA ASP A 51 -14.61 -10.03 1.69
C ASP A 51 -13.68 -10.98 2.48
N ASN A 52 -12.39 -10.66 2.58
CA ASN A 52 -11.39 -11.56 3.15
C ASN A 52 -10.43 -10.83 4.12
N PRO A 53 -10.59 -11.01 5.44
CA PRO A 53 -9.69 -10.40 6.43
C PRO A 53 -8.40 -11.22 6.66
N THR A 54 -8.24 -12.38 6.02
CA THR A 54 -7.16 -13.32 6.30
C THR A 54 -6.07 -13.31 5.23
N TYR A 55 -6.45 -13.29 3.94
CA TYR A 55 -5.51 -13.34 2.82
C TYR A 55 -5.69 -12.14 1.90
N TYR A 56 -4.57 -11.55 1.45
CA TYR A 56 -4.55 -10.36 0.61
C TYR A 56 -5.42 -9.23 1.18
N SER A 57 -5.32 -9.06 2.50
CA SER A 57 -6.20 -8.21 3.29
C SER A 57 -5.76 -6.74 3.29
N PHE A 58 -4.81 -6.33 2.45
CA PHE A 58 -4.31 -4.96 2.41
C PHE A 58 -4.84 -4.19 1.20
N GLY A 59 -5.00 -2.88 1.37
CA GLY A 59 -5.42 -1.99 0.31
C GLY A 59 -4.90 -0.57 0.50
N VAL A 60 -5.09 0.26 -0.51
CA VAL A 60 -4.76 1.68 -0.49
C VAL A 60 -5.96 2.50 -0.90
N THR A 61 -6.21 3.57 -0.17
CA THR A 61 -7.23 4.55 -0.53
C THR A 61 -6.80 5.38 -1.75
N SER A 62 -7.74 6.11 -2.38
CA SER A 62 -7.47 6.99 -3.52
C SER A 62 -6.45 8.11 -3.24
N TRP A 63 -6.16 8.40 -1.97
CA TRP A 63 -5.19 9.39 -1.51
C TRP A 63 -3.93 8.77 -0.90
N GLY A 64 -3.69 7.47 -1.15
CA GLY A 64 -2.43 6.78 -0.82
C GLY A 64 -2.31 6.27 0.61
N ARG A 65 -3.37 6.35 1.44
CA ARG A 65 -3.35 5.75 2.78
C ARG A 65 -3.50 4.23 2.71
N LEU A 66 -2.60 3.50 3.35
CA LEU A 66 -2.70 2.05 3.57
C LEU A 66 -3.81 1.71 4.57
N VAL A 67 -4.57 0.67 4.24
CA VAL A 67 -5.67 0.11 5.01
C VAL A 67 -5.60 -1.41 5.02
N PHE A 68 -6.21 -2.04 6.01
CA PHE A 68 -6.38 -3.49 6.06
C PHE A 68 -7.85 -3.87 6.24
N CYS A 69 -8.24 -4.99 5.66
CA CYS A 69 -9.53 -5.64 5.84
C CYS A 69 -9.47 -6.43 7.13
N GLY A 70 -10.32 -6.07 8.09
CA GLY A 70 -10.38 -6.75 9.38
C GLY A 70 -11.80 -7.07 9.78
N SER A 71 -11.96 -8.05 10.66
CA SER A 71 -13.25 -8.40 11.29
C SER A 71 -13.12 -8.33 12.82
N PRO A 72 -13.00 -7.12 13.41
CA PRO A 72 -12.95 -7.00 14.86
C PRO A 72 -14.20 -7.63 15.47
N ARG A 73 -14.02 -8.53 16.45
CA ARG A 73 -15.12 -9.24 17.14
C ARG A 73 -16.01 -10.10 16.23
N ARG A 74 -15.50 -10.57 15.09
CA ARG A 74 -16.23 -11.44 14.14
C ARG A 74 -17.47 -10.76 13.52
N TYR A 75 -17.45 -9.44 13.39
CA TYR A 75 -18.47 -8.71 12.63
C TYR A 75 -18.19 -8.77 11.12
N GLU A 76 -19.13 -8.27 10.32
CA GLU A 76 -18.90 -8.14 8.88
C GLU A 76 -17.59 -7.37 8.62
N PRO A 77 -16.65 -7.92 7.84
CA PRO A 77 -15.34 -7.33 7.68
C PRO A 77 -15.40 -5.94 7.02
N ARG A 78 -14.49 -5.06 7.43
CA ARG A 78 -14.39 -3.69 6.92
C ARG A 78 -12.95 -3.24 6.77
N TRP A 79 -12.75 -2.20 5.98
CA TRP A 79 -11.46 -1.54 5.84
C TRP A 79 -11.16 -0.60 7.00
N PHE A 80 -10.05 -0.83 7.69
CA PHE A 80 -9.54 -0.01 8.80
C PHE A 80 -8.19 0.61 8.43
N ARG A 81 -7.76 1.63 9.17
CA ARG A 81 -6.40 2.18 9.02
C ARG A 81 -5.40 1.11 9.44
N SER A 82 -4.41 0.85 8.59
CA SER A 82 -3.35 -0.10 8.89
C SER A 82 -2.29 0.53 9.80
N PRO A 83 -1.68 -0.26 10.72
CA PRO A 83 -0.32 -0.02 11.21
C PRO A 83 0.70 0.04 10.05
N GLU A 84 1.97 0.31 10.36
CA GLU A 84 3.04 0.27 9.37
C GLU A 84 3.18 -1.14 8.80
N MET A 85 3.30 -1.23 7.48
CA MET A 85 3.41 -2.50 6.78
C MET A 85 4.83 -2.72 6.27
N HIS A 86 5.46 -3.80 6.72
CA HIS A 86 6.84 -4.17 6.40
C HIS A 86 6.95 -5.15 5.22
N GLY A 87 6.04 -5.01 4.25
CA GLY A 87 6.05 -5.78 3.01
C GLY A 87 5.77 -7.26 3.20
N VAL A 88 6.66 -8.11 2.65
CA VAL A 88 6.52 -9.57 2.64
C VAL A 88 7.45 -10.22 3.67
N LYS A 89 6.90 -11.02 4.59
CA LYS A 89 7.62 -11.70 5.69
C LYS A 89 7.15 -13.15 5.85
N ASN A 90 7.97 -14.06 6.37
CA ASN A 90 7.47 -15.40 6.69
C ASN A 90 6.85 -15.44 8.08
N GLU A 91 5.81 -16.26 8.25
CA GLU A 91 5.27 -16.58 9.57
C GLU A 91 6.37 -17.18 10.46
N SER A 92 6.34 -16.87 11.76
CA SER A 92 7.31 -17.24 12.79
C SER A 92 8.71 -16.61 12.69
N ASP A 93 9.03 -15.87 11.64
CA ASP A 93 10.29 -15.10 11.55
C ASP A 93 10.36 -14.03 12.65
N LEU A 94 11.58 -13.69 13.07
CA LEU A 94 11.81 -12.66 14.09
C LEU A 94 11.49 -11.26 13.54
N CYS A 95 10.84 -10.43 14.36
CA CYS A 95 10.50 -9.03 14.05
C CYS A 95 10.89 -8.09 15.21
N PRO A 96 12.18 -8.00 15.56
CA PRO A 96 12.61 -7.23 16.72
C PRO A 96 12.26 -5.75 16.56
N ALA A 97 11.67 -5.17 17.60
CA ALA A 97 11.27 -3.76 17.66
C ALA A 97 10.17 -3.32 16.67
N LEU A 98 9.43 -4.27 16.10
CA LEU A 98 8.29 -4.01 15.21
C LEU A 98 6.95 -4.40 15.85
N ASP A 99 6.88 -4.46 17.18
CA ASP A 99 5.70 -4.94 17.91
C ASP A 99 4.43 -4.16 17.55
N GLY A 100 3.39 -4.87 17.09
CA GLY A 100 2.13 -4.28 16.64
C GLY A 100 2.12 -3.82 15.18
N GLU A 101 3.27 -3.83 14.50
CA GLU A 101 3.33 -3.59 13.06
C GLU A 101 2.91 -4.83 12.27
N VAL A 102 2.64 -4.64 10.98
CA VAL A 102 1.99 -5.65 10.15
C VAL A 102 2.83 -6.02 8.92
N ALA A 103 2.56 -7.19 8.36
CA ALA A 103 3.19 -7.67 7.13
C ALA A 103 2.23 -8.63 6.41
N GLN A 104 2.62 -9.04 5.20
CA GLN A 104 1.93 -10.09 4.46
C GLN A 104 2.88 -11.28 4.25
N ALA A 105 2.38 -12.50 4.38
CA ALA A 105 3.14 -13.68 3.99
C ALA A 105 3.23 -13.82 2.45
N PRO A 106 4.16 -14.63 1.91
CA PRO A 106 4.25 -14.86 0.46
C PRO A 106 2.96 -15.42 -0.15
N ASP A 107 2.16 -16.14 0.62
CA ASP A 107 0.85 -16.69 0.23
C ASP A 107 -0.32 -15.71 0.46
N GLY A 108 -0.03 -14.49 0.92
CA GLY A 108 -1.03 -13.46 1.17
C GLY A 108 -1.53 -13.40 2.62
N LEU A 109 -1.11 -14.29 3.53
CA LEU A 109 -1.60 -14.32 4.91
C LEU A 109 -1.30 -13.00 5.64
N PHE A 110 -2.29 -12.49 6.38
CA PHE A 110 -2.12 -11.31 7.24
C PHE A 110 -1.27 -11.63 8.47
N LEU A 111 -0.15 -10.93 8.62
CA LEU A 111 0.76 -11.09 9.73
C LEU A 111 0.77 -9.85 10.62
N THR A 112 0.94 -10.06 11.91
CA THR A 112 1.21 -9.01 12.90
C THR A 112 2.43 -9.43 13.71
N CYS A 113 3.32 -8.48 13.99
CA CYS A 113 4.46 -8.74 14.85
C CYS A 113 4.01 -8.73 16.31
N VAL A 114 4.21 -9.84 17.01
CA VAL A 114 3.75 -10.03 18.39
C VAL A 114 4.93 -10.34 19.30
N ALA A 115 5.14 -9.51 20.32
CA ALA A 115 6.04 -9.81 21.44
C ALA A 115 5.46 -10.94 22.31
N SER A 116 6.19 -12.04 22.41
CA SER A 116 5.85 -13.16 23.29
C SER A 116 7.10 -13.89 23.76
N ASN A 117 7.12 -14.30 25.03
CA ASN A 117 8.22 -15.09 25.62
C ASN A 117 9.63 -14.48 25.44
N GLY A 118 9.74 -13.16 25.43
CA GLY A 118 11.03 -12.45 25.32
C GLY A 118 11.57 -12.28 23.90
N ALA A 119 10.80 -12.61 22.87
CA ALA A 119 11.10 -12.30 21.47
C ALA A 119 9.85 -11.81 20.74
N SER A 120 10.02 -11.12 19.62
CA SER A 120 8.93 -10.69 18.76
C SER A 120 8.96 -11.49 17.47
N ARG A 121 7.82 -12.04 17.05
CA ARG A 121 7.68 -12.86 15.84
C ARG A 121 6.49 -12.43 15.01
N TRP A 122 6.60 -12.65 13.70
CA TRP A 122 5.48 -12.52 12.79
C TRP A 122 4.49 -13.65 13.02
N GLU A 123 3.34 -13.34 13.58
CA GLU A 123 2.28 -14.29 13.88
C GLU A 123 1.05 -13.97 13.03
N ARG A 124 0.12 -14.93 12.94
CA ARG A 124 -1.18 -14.71 12.28
C ARG A 124 -1.95 -13.58 12.96
N GLY A 125 -2.27 -12.53 12.19
CA GLY A 125 -3.03 -11.40 12.69
C GLY A 125 -4.55 -11.57 12.61
N ASP A 126 -5.04 -12.70 12.07
CA ASP A 126 -6.47 -13.02 11.95
C ASP A 126 -7.04 -13.83 13.13
N LEU A 127 -6.23 -14.07 14.17
CA LEU A 127 -6.57 -14.85 15.36
C LEU A 127 -7.14 -14.01 16.51
#